data_AF-A0A7M7N3T9-F1
#
_entry.id   AF-A0A7M7N3T9-F1
#
_cell.length_a   1.000
_cell.length_b   1.000
_cell.length_c   1.000
_cell.angle_alpha   90.00
_cell.angle_beta   90.00
_cell.angle_gamma   90.00
#
_symmetry.space_group_name_H-M   'P 1'
#
loop_
_entity.id
_entity.type
_entity.pdbx_description
1 polymer ?
#
loop_
_entity_poly.entity_id
_entity_poly.type
_entity_poly.pdbx_seq_one_letter_code
_entity_poly.pdbx_strand_id
1 'polypeptide(L)'
;MSDLEGPDPQSIPPNGGQPSQSLEAKFPNFKGSGNTDLPKLPKMLGEPAEAIKVFAEYTRLMRSAETQKMFDEKLDFNDPNVLVEMRKVWLHSTFQALELFGLDHLKPKFGPGKIPYLLPLMFTAYGDCPEILSLASFIHSPALNIPPQRFVDVGDVVPDLHLVSLSGRTISLADLHINKDRPLMILASSGS
;
A
#
# COMPACT_ATOMS: atom_id res chain seq x y z
N MET A 1 -50.34 23.02 -40.84
CA MET A 1 -49.39 24.06 -41.30
C MET A 1 -49.04 24.83 -40.04
N SER A 2 -48.02 24.37 -39.31
CA SER A 2 -46.62 24.84 -39.41
C SER A 2 -46.37 25.79 -38.23
N ASP A 3 -45.35 25.70 -37.39
CA ASP A 3 -44.27 24.75 -37.18
C ASP A 3 -43.81 24.87 -35.72
N LEU A 4 -43.15 23.82 -35.24
CA LEU A 4 -42.39 23.75 -34.00
C LEU A 4 -41.19 24.69 -34.03
N GLU A 5 -41.01 25.54 -33.01
CA GLU A 5 -39.68 26.04 -32.60
C GLU A 5 -39.64 26.17 -31.07
N GLY A 6 -39.16 25.10 -30.42
CA GLY A 6 -38.59 25.21 -29.08
C GLY A 6 -37.17 25.76 -29.19
N PRO A 7 -36.66 26.51 -28.20
CA PRO A 7 -35.29 27.00 -28.24
C PRO A 7 -34.31 25.83 -28.08
N ASP A 8 -33.50 25.63 -29.11
CA ASP A 8 -32.43 24.64 -29.21
C ASP A 8 -31.30 24.88 -28.20
N PRO A 9 -30.53 23.81 -27.86
CA PRO A 9 -29.62 23.76 -26.73
C PRO A 9 -28.37 24.62 -26.96
N GLN A 10 -27.96 25.36 -25.93
CA GLN A 10 -26.67 26.04 -25.91
C GLN A 10 -25.55 25.03 -26.14
N SER A 11 -24.84 25.25 -27.25
CA SER A 11 -23.66 24.54 -27.70
C SER A 11 -22.53 24.67 -26.67
N ILE A 12 -22.12 23.52 -26.13
CA ILE A 12 -20.86 23.39 -25.38
C ILE A 12 -19.71 23.55 -26.40
N PRO A 13 -18.75 24.47 -26.21
CA PRO A 13 -17.58 24.51 -27.07
C PRO A 13 -16.68 23.28 -26.81
N PRO A 14 -16.07 22.69 -27.85
CA PRO A 14 -15.18 21.55 -27.68
C PRO A 14 -13.83 22.07 -27.18
N ASN A 15 -13.65 22.15 -25.87
CA ASN A 15 -12.35 22.49 -25.34
C ASN A 15 -11.48 21.23 -25.33
N GLY A 16 -10.59 21.16 -26.33
CA GLY A 16 -9.51 20.20 -26.39
C GLY A 16 -8.64 20.30 -25.14
N GLY A 17 -8.83 19.36 -24.22
CA GLY A 17 -7.92 19.11 -23.10
C GLY A 17 -6.77 18.23 -23.56
N GLN A 18 -5.56 18.75 -23.40
CA GLN A 18 -4.28 18.16 -23.77
C GLN A 18 -4.11 16.69 -23.33
N PRO A 19 -3.26 15.91 -24.04
CA PRO A 19 -2.93 14.55 -23.64
C PRO A 19 -2.39 14.56 -22.20
N SER A 20 -2.96 13.68 -21.39
CA SER A 20 -2.53 13.26 -20.05
C SER A 20 -1.06 13.57 -19.80
N GLN A 21 -0.80 14.67 -19.08
CA GLN A 21 0.50 14.88 -18.48
C GLN A 21 0.79 13.64 -17.63
N SER A 22 1.80 12.90 -18.04
CA SER A 22 2.49 11.91 -17.22
C SER A 22 2.70 12.53 -15.83
N LEU A 23 1.86 12.14 -14.87
CA LEU A 23 2.07 12.41 -13.46
C LEU A 23 3.30 11.62 -13.05
N GLU A 24 4.48 12.18 -13.34
CA GLU A 24 5.71 11.77 -12.68
C GLU A 24 5.44 11.89 -11.18
N ALA A 25 5.38 10.74 -10.51
CA ALA A 25 5.29 10.67 -9.06
C ALA A 25 6.52 11.39 -8.50
N LYS A 26 6.37 12.67 -8.15
CA LYS A 26 7.38 13.41 -7.41
C LYS A 26 7.38 12.85 -5.98
N PHE A 27 8.25 11.88 -5.74
CA PHE A 27 8.53 11.42 -4.39
C PHE A 27 9.10 12.63 -3.61
N PRO A 28 8.45 13.09 -2.53
CA PRO A 28 8.99 14.17 -1.73
C PRO A 28 10.33 13.72 -1.15
N ASN A 29 11.35 14.59 -1.25
CA ASN A 29 12.63 14.39 -0.58
C ASN A 29 12.38 14.26 0.93
N PHE A 30 12.64 13.06 1.48
CA PHE A 30 12.42 12.73 2.88
C PHE A 30 13.45 13.48 3.76
N LYS A 31 13.12 14.72 4.13
CA LYS A 31 13.74 15.36 5.30
C LYS A 31 12.93 14.93 6.51
N GLY A 32 13.44 13.97 7.27
CA GLY A 32 12.81 13.50 8.51
C GLY A 32 12.38 14.69 9.37
N SER A 33 11.07 14.92 9.42
CA SER A 33 10.46 15.95 10.25
C SER A 33 10.36 15.40 11.67
N GLY A 34 10.84 16.18 12.64
CA GLY A 34 11.09 15.76 14.00
C GLY A 34 9.92 15.07 14.72
N ASN A 35 10.30 14.26 15.71
CA ASN A 35 9.48 13.53 16.69
C ASN A 35 8.94 12.13 16.35
N THR A 36 9.68 11.33 15.59
CA THR A 36 9.70 9.88 15.84
C THR A 36 11.15 9.38 15.85
N ASP A 37 11.78 9.44 17.03
CA ASP A 37 13.12 8.86 17.29
C ASP A 37 13.03 7.32 17.29
N LEU A 38 12.61 6.73 16.18
CA LEU A 38 12.91 5.33 15.95
C LEU A 38 14.44 5.21 15.89
N PRO A 39 15.05 4.32 16.69
CA PRO A 39 16.49 4.19 16.70
C PRO A 39 16.98 3.90 15.28
N LYS A 40 17.90 4.72 14.77
CA LYS A 40 18.52 4.50 13.46
C LYS A 40 19.23 3.15 13.50
N LEU A 41 18.67 2.17 12.80
CA LEU A 41 19.29 0.87 12.64
C LEU A 41 20.39 0.97 11.57
N PRO A 42 21.51 0.24 11.72
CA PRO A 42 22.52 0.18 10.68
C PRO A 42 21.95 -0.47 9.41
N LYS A 43 22.56 -0.19 8.25
CA LYS A 43 22.25 -0.83 6.97
C LYS A 43 22.72 -2.29 6.97
N MET A 44 21.88 -3.18 7.49
CA MET A 44 22.22 -4.59 7.72
C MET A 44 22.14 -5.47 6.47
N LEU A 45 21.45 -5.02 5.42
CA LEU A 45 21.32 -5.76 4.15
C LEU A 45 22.37 -5.33 3.11
N GLY A 46 23.35 -4.51 3.50
CA GLY A 46 24.32 -3.93 2.58
C GLY A 46 23.81 -2.65 1.92
N GLU A 47 24.22 -2.46 0.67
CA GLU A 47 23.90 -1.27 -0.13
C GLU A 47 22.40 -1.20 -0.48
N PRO A 48 21.85 -0.01 -0.78
CA PRO A 48 20.44 0.14 -1.11
C PRO A 48 19.95 -0.81 -2.21
N ALA A 49 20.79 -1.10 -3.22
CA ALA A 49 20.44 -2.01 -4.31
C ALA A 49 20.16 -3.45 -3.84
N GLU A 50 20.84 -3.91 -2.79
CA GLU A 50 20.63 -5.24 -2.19
C GLU A 50 19.37 -5.23 -1.33
N ALA A 51 19.19 -4.18 -0.52
CA ALA A 51 17.99 -3.99 0.28
C ALA A 51 16.71 -3.94 -0.56
N ILE A 52 16.74 -3.25 -1.72
CA ILE A 52 15.62 -3.19 -2.67
C ILE A 52 15.22 -4.59 -3.13
N LYS A 53 16.18 -5.44 -3.50
CA LYS A 53 15.91 -6.80 -3.98
C LYS A 53 15.26 -7.66 -2.90
N VAL A 54 15.84 -7.66 -1.69
CA VAL A 54 15.32 -8.42 -0.55
C VAL A 54 13.92 -7.93 -0.18
N PHE A 55 13.69 -6.62 -0.18
CA PHE A 55 12.40 -6.05 0.21
C PHE A 55 11.31 -6.23 -0.86
N ALA A 56 11.68 -6.17 -2.14
CA ALA A 56 10.77 -6.52 -3.23
C ALA A 56 10.31 -7.96 -3.11
N GLU A 57 11.22 -8.88 -2.81
CA GLU A 57 10.88 -10.29 -2.61
C GLU A 57 10.03 -10.51 -1.36
N TYR A 58 10.36 -9.87 -0.24
CA TYR A 58 9.50 -9.88 0.95
C TYR A 58 8.08 -9.39 0.62
N THR A 59 7.95 -8.29 -0.13
CA THR A 59 6.65 -7.75 -0.54
C THR A 59 5.89 -8.71 -1.45
N ARG A 60 6.60 -9.42 -2.35
CA ARG A 60 6.03 -10.47 -3.20
C ARG A 60 5.54 -11.65 -2.37
N LEU A 61 6.34 -12.14 -1.42
CA LEU A 61 5.98 -13.22 -0.51
C LEU A 61 4.77 -12.85 0.34
N MET A 62 4.71 -11.63 0.86
CA MET A 62 3.58 -11.11 1.63
C MET A 62 2.26 -11.12 0.87
N ARG A 63 2.29 -11.09 -0.47
CA ARG A 63 1.11 -11.15 -1.36
C ARG A 63 0.86 -12.56 -1.93
N SER A 64 1.64 -13.56 -1.51
CA SER A 64 1.51 -14.92 -2.00
C SER A 64 0.30 -15.64 -1.41
N ALA A 65 -0.25 -16.61 -2.16
CA ALA A 65 -1.32 -17.48 -1.66
C ALA A 65 -0.89 -18.29 -0.42
N GLU A 66 0.39 -18.63 -0.32
CA GLU A 66 0.94 -19.32 0.85
C GLU A 66 0.90 -18.44 2.11
N THR A 67 1.30 -17.17 1.98
CA THR A 67 1.22 -16.22 3.10
C THR A 67 -0.21 -15.86 3.45
N GLN A 68 -1.10 -15.74 2.46
CA GLN A 68 -2.53 -15.57 2.72
C GLN A 68 -3.10 -16.76 3.50
N LYS A 69 -2.79 -17.99 3.10
CA LYS A 69 -3.20 -19.19 3.81
C LYS A 69 -2.71 -19.20 5.26
N MET A 70 -1.46 -18.78 5.51
CA MET A 70 -0.95 -18.66 6.87
C MET A 70 -1.72 -17.63 7.70
N PHE A 71 -2.18 -16.53 7.11
CA PHE A 71 -3.06 -15.59 7.80
C PHE A 71 -4.42 -16.19 8.11
N ASP A 72 -5.05 -16.83 7.12
CA ASP A 72 -6.37 -17.45 7.29
C ASP A 72 -6.36 -18.54 8.36
N GLU A 73 -5.26 -19.28 8.49
CA GLU A 73 -5.11 -20.37 9.49
C GLU A 73 -4.76 -19.87 10.89
N LYS A 74 -4.04 -18.73 11.01
CA LYS A 74 -3.46 -18.28 12.29
C LYS A 74 -4.14 -17.08 12.91
N LEU A 75 -4.85 -16.27 12.13
CA LEU A 75 -5.47 -15.05 12.64
C LEU A 75 -6.91 -15.32 13.08
N ASP A 76 -7.08 -15.54 14.38
CA ASP A 76 -8.37 -15.38 15.05
C ASP A 76 -8.39 -14.03 15.76
N PHE A 77 -9.18 -13.08 15.24
CA PHE A 77 -9.30 -11.74 15.81
C PHE A 77 -10.02 -11.71 17.17
N ASN A 78 -10.59 -12.83 17.63
CA ASN A 78 -11.11 -12.97 18.98
C ASN A 78 -10.03 -13.45 19.98
N ASP A 79 -8.87 -13.91 19.49
CA ASP A 79 -7.75 -14.30 20.33
C ASP A 79 -6.93 -13.06 20.74
N PRO A 80 -6.69 -12.83 22.06
CA PRO A 80 -5.82 -11.74 22.51
C PRO A 80 -4.38 -11.82 21.97
N ASN A 81 -3.94 -12.97 21.46
CA ASN A 81 -2.62 -13.18 20.89
C ASN A 81 -2.55 -12.98 19.37
N VAL A 82 -3.62 -12.56 18.70
CA VAL A 82 -3.67 -12.40 17.23
C VAL A 82 -2.50 -11.55 16.69
N LEU A 83 -2.11 -10.50 17.40
CA LEU A 83 -0.96 -9.64 17.02
C LEU A 83 0.39 -10.35 17.12
N VAL A 84 0.52 -11.37 17.97
CA VAL A 84 1.71 -12.22 18.06
C VAL A 84 1.73 -13.17 16.86
N GLU A 85 0.61 -13.79 16.53
CA GLU A 85 0.50 -14.68 15.36
C GLU A 85 0.71 -13.95 14.05
N MET A 86 0.13 -12.75 13.89
CA MET A 86 0.37 -11.89 12.73
C MET A 86 1.86 -11.56 12.57
N ARG A 87 2.54 -11.21 13.66
CA ARG A 87 4.00 -10.97 13.64
C ARG A 87 4.80 -12.21 13.27
N LYS A 88 4.35 -13.41 13.66
CA LYS A 88 5.00 -14.67 13.25
C LYS A 88 4.88 -14.89 11.74
N VAL A 89 3.75 -14.56 11.13
CA VAL A 89 3.59 -14.64 9.66
C VAL A 89 4.53 -13.65 8.96
N TRP A 90 4.60 -12.39 9.42
CA TRP A 90 5.55 -11.42 8.86
C TRP A 90 7.01 -11.81 9.04
N LEU A 91 7.35 -12.40 10.19
CA LEU A 91 8.69 -12.91 10.46
C LEU A 91 9.02 -14.11 9.57
N HIS A 92 8.04 -14.96 9.28
CA HIS A 92 8.21 -16.07 8.35
C HIS A 92 8.59 -15.59 6.95
N SER A 93 7.84 -14.63 6.38
CA SER A 93 8.19 -14.04 5.07
C SER A 93 9.53 -13.30 5.10
N THR A 94 9.89 -12.72 6.24
CA THR A 94 11.23 -12.12 6.44
C THR A 94 12.33 -13.17 6.30
N PHE A 95 12.18 -14.31 6.98
CA PHE A 95 13.17 -15.38 6.95
C PHE A 95 13.30 -16.03 5.57
N GLN A 96 12.18 -16.24 4.87
CA GLN A 96 12.20 -16.73 3.49
C GLN A 96 12.92 -15.76 2.54
N ALA A 97 12.64 -14.47 2.63
CA ALA A 97 13.32 -13.46 1.82
C ALA A 97 14.83 -13.45 2.09
N LEU A 98 15.26 -13.48 3.35
CA LEU A 98 16.68 -13.51 3.69
C LEU A 98 17.39 -14.76 3.14
N GLU A 99 16.76 -15.92 3.26
CA GLU A 99 17.32 -17.20 2.78
C GLU A 99 17.52 -17.21 1.26
N LEU A 100 16.54 -16.69 0.50
CA LEU A 100 16.64 -16.62 -0.96
C LEU A 100 17.85 -15.82 -1.44
N PHE A 101 18.26 -14.82 -0.68
CA PHE A 101 19.41 -13.96 -0.98
C PHE A 101 20.69 -14.35 -0.22
N GLY A 102 20.73 -15.51 0.46
CA GLY A 102 21.90 -15.99 1.18
C GLY A 102 22.24 -15.17 2.45
N LEU A 103 21.25 -14.49 3.02
CA LEU A 103 21.36 -13.63 4.21
C LEU A 103 20.87 -14.31 5.49
N ASP A 104 20.89 -15.65 5.54
CA ASP A 104 20.44 -16.45 6.69
C ASP A 104 21.10 -16.08 8.01
N HIS A 105 22.36 -15.64 7.95
CA HIS A 105 23.13 -15.15 9.09
C HIS A 105 22.48 -13.94 9.79
N LEU A 106 21.55 -13.23 9.13
CA LEU A 106 20.80 -12.13 9.71
C LEU A 106 19.53 -12.59 10.44
N LYS A 107 19.01 -13.81 10.22
CA LYS A 107 17.80 -14.33 10.89
C LYS A 107 17.83 -14.15 12.42
N PRO A 108 18.95 -14.38 13.15
CA PRO A 108 19.02 -14.16 14.59
C PRO A 108 18.80 -12.71 15.05
N LYS A 109 18.83 -11.73 14.15
CA LYS A 109 18.60 -10.31 14.43
C LYS A 109 17.12 -9.93 14.44
N PHE A 110 16.24 -10.83 14.00
CA PHE A 110 14.81 -10.60 13.97
C PHE A 110 14.04 -11.40 15.03
N GLY A 111 12.85 -10.90 15.40
CA GLY A 111 11.93 -11.53 16.35
C GLY A 111 11.60 -10.67 17.57
N PRO A 112 10.90 -11.23 18.57
CA PRO A 112 10.51 -10.53 19.79
C PRO A 112 11.72 -9.97 20.54
N GLY A 113 11.63 -8.71 20.99
CA GLY A 113 12.74 -8.01 21.66
C GLY A 113 13.90 -7.62 20.75
N LYS A 114 13.78 -7.81 19.43
CA LYS A 114 14.77 -7.44 18.40
C LYS A 114 14.09 -6.63 17.30
N ILE A 115 14.59 -6.71 16.06
CA ILE A 115 13.90 -6.17 14.89
C ILE A 115 12.67 -7.06 14.63
N PRO A 116 11.42 -6.56 14.68
CA PRO A 116 10.26 -7.45 14.63
C PRO A 116 10.17 -8.29 13.34
N TYR A 117 10.40 -7.67 12.19
CA TYR A 117 10.38 -8.25 10.84
C TYR A 117 11.05 -7.27 9.87
N LEU A 118 11.12 -7.59 8.58
CA LEU A 118 11.91 -6.82 7.60
C LEU A 118 11.46 -5.36 7.45
N LEU A 119 10.16 -5.10 7.56
CA LEU A 119 9.59 -3.79 7.25
C LEU A 119 10.10 -2.66 8.18
N PRO A 120 10.08 -2.78 9.52
CA PRO A 120 10.74 -1.81 10.40
C PRO A 120 12.20 -1.51 10.04
N LEU A 121 12.99 -2.52 9.64
CA LEU A 121 14.38 -2.31 9.21
C LEU A 121 14.43 -1.45 7.95
N MET A 122 13.55 -1.67 6.98
CA MET A 122 13.58 -0.93 5.71
C MET A 122 13.34 0.55 5.93
N PHE A 123 12.37 0.92 6.76
CA PHE A 123 12.10 2.33 7.03
C PHE A 123 13.18 3.00 7.89
N THR A 124 13.73 2.29 8.87
CA THR A 124 14.70 2.88 9.80
C THR A 124 16.12 2.98 9.24
N ALA A 125 16.52 2.03 8.38
CA ALA A 125 17.87 1.98 7.82
C ALA A 125 17.95 2.42 6.35
N TYR A 126 16.84 2.33 5.58
CA TYR A 126 16.79 2.59 4.14
C TYR A 126 15.64 3.54 3.73
N GLY A 127 15.01 4.23 4.68
CA GLY A 127 13.88 5.13 4.41
C GLY A 127 14.23 6.37 3.59
N ASP A 128 15.52 6.64 3.37
CA ASP A 128 16.02 7.67 2.46
C ASP A 128 16.03 7.23 0.99
N CYS A 129 15.82 5.94 0.71
CA CYS A 129 15.77 5.38 -0.64
C CYS A 129 14.35 5.45 -1.23
N PRO A 130 14.12 6.22 -2.32
CA PRO A 130 12.80 6.36 -2.92
C PRO A 130 12.18 5.04 -3.38
N GLU A 131 12.99 4.10 -3.88
CA GLU A 131 12.54 2.79 -4.35
C GLU A 131 12.00 1.93 -3.20
N ILE A 132 12.61 2.00 -2.02
CA ILE A 132 12.11 1.33 -0.81
C ILE A 132 10.77 1.93 -0.40
N LEU A 133 10.64 3.25 -0.41
CA LEU A 133 9.37 3.93 -0.12
C LEU A 133 8.28 3.56 -1.14
N SER A 134 8.64 3.44 -2.41
CA SER A 134 7.73 3.01 -3.47
C SER A 134 7.25 1.57 -3.28
N LEU A 135 8.15 0.64 -2.94
CA LEU A 135 7.79 -0.75 -2.61
C LEU A 135 6.88 -0.84 -1.39
N ALA A 136 7.07 0.05 -0.42
CA ALA A 136 6.27 0.11 0.80
C ALA A 136 5.02 0.98 0.69
N SER A 137 4.67 1.46 -0.50
CA SER A 137 3.56 2.40 -0.73
C SER A 137 2.18 1.93 -0.27
N PHE A 138 2.01 0.62 -0.10
CA PHE A 138 0.80 0.02 0.44
C PHE A 138 0.66 0.19 1.97
N ILE A 139 1.68 0.70 2.65
CA ILE A 139 1.68 0.92 4.09
C ILE A 139 1.39 2.38 4.38
N HIS A 140 0.30 2.62 5.08
CA HIS A 140 0.04 3.89 5.73
C HIS A 140 0.34 3.75 7.22
N SER A 141 1.35 4.47 7.71
CA SER A 141 1.70 4.48 9.12
C SER A 141 2.02 5.89 9.57
N PRO A 142 1.15 6.50 10.41
CA PRO A 142 1.44 7.79 11.03
C PRO A 142 2.75 7.78 11.82
N ALA A 143 3.11 6.64 12.42
CA ALA A 143 4.36 6.47 13.17
C ALA A 143 5.62 6.56 12.28
N LEU A 144 5.48 6.25 10.98
CA LEU A 144 6.56 6.31 10.01
C LEU A 144 6.54 7.59 9.18
N ASN A 145 5.54 8.46 9.37
CA ASN A 145 5.36 9.71 8.61
C ASN A 145 5.44 9.53 7.09
N ILE A 146 5.00 8.36 6.59
CA ILE A 146 4.99 8.10 5.14
C ILE A 146 3.67 8.65 4.61
N PRO A 147 3.69 9.73 3.80
CA PRO A 147 2.47 10.23 3.18
C PRO A 147 1.94 9.17 2.21
N PRO A 148 0.61 8.94 2.16
CA PRO A 148 0.04 8.05 1.16
C PRO A 148 0.38 8.56 -0.24
N GLN A 149 0.70 7.65 -1.17
CA GLN A 149 1.03 8.03 -2.55
C GLN A 149 -0.09 8.78 -3.26
N ARG A 150 -1.34 8.52 -2.86
CA ARG A 150 -2.54 9.24 -3.29
C ARG A 150 -3.48 9.39 -2.10
N PHE A 151 -3.95 10.60 -1.86
CA PHE A 151 -5.07 10.88 -0.98
C PHE A 151 -6.28 11.23 -1.84
N VAL A 152 -7.47 10.87 -1.39
CA VAL A 152 -8.73 11.38 -1.94
C VAL A 152 -9.24 12.38 -0.92
N ASP A 153 -9.33 13.64 -1.31
CA ASP A 153 -9.88 14.71 -0.49
C ASP A 153 -11.34 15.02 -0.89
N VAL A 154 -12.03 15.76 -0.04
CA VAL A 154 -13.38 16.24 -0.33
C VAL A 154 -13.35 17.15 -1.55
N GLY A 155 -14.07 16.74 -2.60
CA GLY A 155 -14.14 17.47 -3.87
C GLY A 155 -13.32 16.84 -4.99
N ASP A 156 -12.47 15.85 -4.68
CA ASP A 156 -11.76 15.09 -5.70
C ASP A 156 -12.69 14.21 -6.53
N VAL A 157 -12.29 13.95 -7.78
CA VAL A 157 -12.94 12.95 -8.61
C VAL A 157 -12.67 11.57 -8.01
N VAL A 158 -13.73 10.78 -7.82
CA VAL A 158 -13.63 9.41 -7.31
C VAL A 158 -12.65 8.63 -8.19
N PRO A 159 -11.57 8.05 -7.62
CA PRO A 159 -10.60 7.29 -8.40
C PRO A 159 -11.25 6.03 -8.98
N ASP A 160 -10.85 5.67 -10.20
CA ASP A 160 -11.27 4.40 -10.81
C ASP A 160 -10.58 3.24 -10.08
N LEU A 161 -11.29 2.70 -9.09
CA LEU A 161 -10.83 1.64 -8.22
C LEU A 161 -11.50 0.33 -8.62
N HIS A 162 -10.71 -0.70 -8.83
CA HIS A 162 -11.20 -2.06 -9.04
C HIS A 162 -11.06 -2.87 -7.75
N LEU A 163 -12.19 -3.35 -7.24
CA LEU A 163 -12.27 -4.22 -6.09
C LEU A 163 -12.32 -5.67 -6.56
N VAL A 164 -11.54 -6.54 -5.92
CA VAL A 164 -11.60 -7.98 -6.16
C VAL A 164 -12.39 -8.62 -5.02
N SER A 165 -13.52 -9.25 -5.35
CA SER A 165 -14.34 -9.97 -4.38
C SER A 165 -13.64 -11.24 -3.88
N LEU A 166 -14.13 -11.80 -2.77
CA LEU A 166 -13.71 -13.12 -2.28
C LEU A 166 -13.97 -14.25 -3.30
N SER A 167 -14.90 -14.05 -4.24
CA SER A 167 -15.17 -14.97 -5.34
C SER A 167 -14.27 -14.75 -6.56
N GLY A 168 -13.26 -13.88 -6.45
CA GLY A 168 -12.32 -13.57 -7.54
C GLY A 168 -12.88 -12.68 -8.64
N ARG A 169 -14.06 -12.06 -8.43
CA ARG A 169 -14.64 -11.14 -9.40
C ARG A 169 -14.08 -9.75 -9.20
N THR A 170 -13.59 -9.15 -10.28
CA THR A 170 -13.19 -7.74 -10.29
C THR A 170 -14.41 -6.87 -10.60
N ILE A 171 -14.65 -5.85 -9.79
CA ILE A 171 -15.78 -4.92 -9.90
C ILE A 171 -15.23 -3.49 -9.78
N SER A 172 -15.56 -2.57 -10.69
CA SER A 172 -15.21 -1.16 -10.53
C SER A 172 -16.07 -0.52 -9.43
N LEU A 173 -15.50 0.42 -8.68
CA LEU A 173 -16.23 1.26 -7.74
C LEU A 173 -17.42 1.96 -8.41
N ALA A 174 -17.26 2.36 -9.66
CA ALA A 174 -18.32 2.99 -10.45
C ALA A 174 -19.48 2.03 -10.73
N ASP A 175 -19.20 0.74 -10.88
CA ASP A 175 -20.22 -0.30 -11.09
C ASP A 175 -21.01 -0.61 -9.82
N LEU A 176 -20.45 -0.32 -8.64
CA LEU A 176 -21.17 -0.42 -7.36
C LEU A 176 -22.18 0.72 -7.16
N HIS A 177 -22.13 1.76 -7.99
CA HIS A 177 -23.04 2.90 -7.91
C HIS A 177 -24.38 2.57 -8.61
N ILE A 178 -25.14 1.65 -8.02
CA ILE A 178 -26.40 1.10 -8.55
C ILE A 178 -27.44 2.20 -8.84
N ASN A 179 -27.45 3.27 -8.04
CA ASN A 179 -28.30 4.43 -8.25
C ASN A 179 -27.46 5.71 -8.25
N LYS A 180 -27.28 6.29 -9.44
CA LYS A 180 -26.41 7.44 -9.68
C LYS A 180 -26.86 8.73 -8.97
N ASP A 181 -28.10 8.78 -8.50
CA ASP A 181 -28.68 9.95 -7.80
C ASP A 181 -28.49 9.88 -6.27
N ARG A 182 -27.88 8.81 -5.75
CA ARG A 182 -27.64 8.63 -4.30
C ARG A 182 -26.16 8.50 -3.98
N PRO A 183 -25.67 9.00 -2.84
CA PRO A 183 -24.27 8.83 -2.47
C PRO A 183 -23.95 7.34 -2.28
N LEU A 184 -22.84 6.89 -2.88
CA LEU A 184 -22.24 5.60 -2.58
C LEU A 184 -21.46 5.71 -1.27
N MET A 185 -21.83 4.90 -0.27
CA MET A 185 -21.09 4.80 0.99
C MET A 185 -20.16 3.60 0.94
N ILE A 186 -18.87 3.82 1.13
CA ILE A 186 -17.85 2.78 1.20
C ILE A 186 -17.34 2.73 2.64
N LEU A 187 -17.57 1.60 3.30
CA LEU A 187 -17.02 1.31 4.62
C LEU A 187 -15.88 0.33 4.43
N ALA A 188 -14.66 0.83 4.55
CA ALA A 188 -13.46 -0.01 4.57
C ALA A 188 -13.11 -0.28 6.04
N SER A 189 -13.07 -1.56 6.39
CA SER A 189 -12.54 -2.01 7.68
C SER A 189 -11.34 -2.89 7.39
N SER A 190 -10.18 -2.54 7.95
CA SER A 190 -9.06 -3.46 8.01
C SER A 190 -9.14 -4.21 9.33
N GLY A 191 -9.39 -5.52 9.26
CA GLY A 191 -8.96 -6.42 10.33
C GLY A 191 -7.45 -6.56 10.21
N SER A 192 -6.71 -5.70 10.90
CA SER A 192 -5.26 -5.82 11.08
C SER A 192 -4.97 -6.26 12.49
#